data_AF-A6N9V6-F1
#
_entry.id   AF-A6N9V6-F1
#
_cell.length_a   1.000
_cell.length_b   1.000
_cell.length_c   1.000
_cell.angle_alpha   90.00
_cell.angle_beta   90.00
_cell.angle_gamma   90.00
#
_symmetry.space_group_name_H-M   'P 1'
#
loop_
_entity.id
_entity.type
_entity.pdbx_description
1 polymer ?
#
loop_
_entity_poly.entity_id
_entity_poly.type
_entity_poly.pdbx_seq_one_letter_code
_entity_poly.pdbx_strand_id
1 'polypeptide(L)'
;MSVIIVFALLAALLGDPVNGCIKYGCTEDEIILLTDRIKYNGRLLTCSYFAKPGRDCPCWLTENNGDQCWDMWHAQDGKCFRGECYNKQTYNRLTKDQWVNTASQCGGAHDYLFNSRGAFGYKYYCKRKPHTIVNRPDGHQCLDPATAYPGGCYGGNCHMNYREKD
;
A
#
# COMPACT_ATOMS: atom_id res chain seq x y z
N MET A 1 7.20 3.72 45.39
CA MET A 1 6.95 2.67 44.39
C MET A 1 6.27 3.31 43.20
N SER A 2 7.01 3.56 42.12
CA SER A 2 6.44 4.14 40.90
C SER A 2 7.04 3.42 39.70
N VAL A 3 6.32 2.41 39.21
CA VAL A 3 6.65 1.74 37.94
C VAL A 3 5.90 2.52 36.87
N ILE A 4 6.59 3.47 36.23
CA ILE A 4 6.10 4.12 35.02
C ILE A 4 6.32 3.11 33.88
N ILE A 5 5.25 2.40 33.53
CA ILE A 5 5.24 1.50 32.39
C ILE A 5 5.18 2.35 31.12
N VAL A 6 6.35 2.59 30.52
CA VAL A 6 6.49 3.21 29.19
C VAL A 6 6.20 2.15 28.13
N PHE A 7 4.92 1.82 27.90
CA PHE A 7 4.47 1.13 26.69
C PHE A 7 4.09 2.15 25.62
N ALA A 8 5.07 2.92 25.15
CA ALA A 8 4.83 3.88 24.09
C ALA A 8 6.11 4.10 23.28
N LEU A 9 6.57 3.09 22.52
CA LEU A 9 7.54 3.26 21.42
C LEU A 9 7.87 1.92 20.71
N LEU A 10 6.88 1.06 20.41
CA LEU A 10 7.16 -0.22 19.73
C LEU A 10 6.36 -0.53 18.46
N ALA A 11 5.69 0.45 17.84
CA ALA A 11 4.91 0.20 16.61
C ALA A 11 5.34 1.02 15.38
N ALA A 12 6.39 1.85 15.49
CA ALA A 12 6.81 2.75 14.40
C ALA A 12 8.09 2.33 13.65
N LEU A 13 8.64 1.15 13.95
CA LEU A 13 9.87 0.63 13.33
C LEU A 13 9.65 -0.72 12.63
N LEU A 14 8.46 -0.96 12.08
CA LEU A 14 8.31 -1.97 11.02
C LEU A 14 8.78 -1.33 9.71
N GLY A 15 10.09 -1.09 9.64
CA GLY A 15 10.78 -1.10 8.36
C GLY A 15 10.45 -2.42 7.68
N ASP A 16 10.30 -2.38 6.36
CA ASP A 16 10.09 -3.56 5.53
C ASP A 16 10.84 -4.79 6.06
N PRO A 17 10.17 -5.93 6.28
CA PRO A 17 10.83 -7.19 6.61
C PRO A 17 11.63 -7.76 5.42
N VAL A 18 11.99 -6.96 4.42
CA VAL A 18 12.75 -7.36 3.22
C VAL A 18 14.26 -7.13 3.40
N ASN A 19 14.76 -6.96 4.63
CA ASN A 19 16.18 -6.70 4.91
C ASN A 19 17.16 -7.86 4.57
N GLY A 20 16.70 -8.95 3.96
CA GLY A 20 17.56 -10.06 3.51
C GLY A 20 17.17 -10.68 2.17
N CYS A 21 16.21 -10.12 1.43
CA CYS A 21 15.73 -10.72 0.20
C CYS A 21 16.29 -10.02 -1.05
N ILE A 22 16.84 -10.79 -1.99
CA ILE A 22 17.19 -10.28 -3.31
C ILE A 22 15.88 -10.06 -4.07
N LYS A 23 15.63 -8.83 -4.55
CA LYS A 23 14.51 -8.54 -5.45
C LYS A 23 14.88 -9.00 -6.86
N TYR A 24 14.16 -9.97 -7.41
CA TYR A 24 14.34 -10.48 -8.77
C TYR A 24 13.02 -10.53 -9.52
N GLY A 25 13.08 -10.30 -10.84
CA GLY A 25 11.91 -10.40 -11.72
C GLY A 25 11.45 -11.86 -11.80
N CYS A 26 10.15 -12.08 -11.87
CA CYS A 26 9.61 -13.42 -12.09
C CYS A 26 9.98 -13.95 -13.48
N THR A 27 10.05 -15.27 -13.60
CA THR A 27 10.10 -15.97 -14.89
C THR A 27 8.72 -15.99 -15.55
N GLU A 28 8.68 -16.23 -16.86
CA GLU A 28 7.43 -16.23 -17.65
C GLU A 28 6.42 -17.30 -17.20
N ASP A 29 6.89 -18.38 -16.57
CA ASP A 29 6.09 -19.49 -16.07
C ASP A 29 5.58 -19.30 -14.63
N GLU A 30 5.86 -18.16 -14.00
CA GLU A 30 5.47 -17.94 -12.60
C GLU A 30 3.94 -17.86 -12.45
N ILE A 31 3.40 -18.73 -11.61
CA ILE A 31 1.97 -18.72 -11.27
C ILE A 31 1.64 -17.47 -10.46
N ILE A 32 0.80 -16.59 -11.03
CA ILE A 32 0.30 -15.38 -10.37
C ILE A 32 -0.88 -15.76 -9.45
N LEU A 33 -0.72 -15.52 -8.15
CA LEU A 33 -1.77 -15.75 -7.14
C LEU A 33 -2.53 -14.48 -6.75
N LEU A 34 -2.12 -13.35 -7.29
CA LEU A 34 -2.78 -12.07 -7.10
C LEU A 34 -3.80 -11.87 -8.23
N THR A 35 -5.06 -12.21 -7.98
CA THR A 35 -6.14 -12.14 -8.99
C THR A 35 -6.57 -10.70 -9.29
N ASP A 36 -6.48 -9.83 -8.29
CA ASP A 36 -6.95 -8.46 -8.37
C ASP A 36 -5.83 -7.47 -8.05
N ARG A 37 -5.91 -6.28 -8.64
CA ARG A 37 -5.04 -5.15 -8.30
C ARG A 37 -5.78 -4.12 -7.49
N ILE A 38 -5.14 -3.63 -6.44
CA ILE A 38 -5.66 -2.50 -5.68
C ILE A 38 -5.64 -1.25 -6.57
N LYS A 39 -6.84 -0.72 -6.79
CA LYS A 39 -7.11 0.46 -7.61
C LYS A 39 -7.86 1.50 -6.79
N TYR A 40 -7.67 2.78 -7.14
CA TYR A 40 -8.49 3.89 -6.68
C TYR A 40 -9.12 4.56 -7.91
N ASN A 41 -10.45 4.70 -7.92
CA ASN A 41 -11.20 5.22 -9.07
C ASN A 41 -10.77 4.59 -10.42
N GLY A 42 -10.62 3.26 -10.43
CA GLY A 42 -10.28 2.49 -11.63
C GLY A 42 -8.79 2.49 -12.03
N ARG A 43 -7.93 3.29 -11.40
CA ARG A 43 -6.49 3.38 -11.70
C ARG A 43 -5.65 2.66 -10.67
N LEU A 44 -4.54 2.09 -11.11
CA LEU A 44 -3.58 1.36 -10.27
C LEU A 44 -2.91 2.30 -9.26
N LEU A 45 -2.70 1.82 -8.03
CA LEU A 45 -1.90 2.55 -7.04
C LEU A 45 -0.39 2.26 -7.15
N THR A 46 -0.02 1.22 -7.91
CA THR A 46 1.37 0.85 -8.19
C THR A 46 1.44 0.11 -9.52
N CYS A 47 2.58 0.23 -10.20
CA CYS A 47 2.82 -0.39 -11.51
C CYS A 47 3.70 -1.65 -11.41
N SER A 48 3.95 -2.12 -10.18
CA SER A 48 4.65 -3.37 -9.90
C SER A 48 3.87 -4.19 -8.88
N TYR A 49 3.97 -5.51 -8.95
CA TYR A 49 3.33 -6.40 -7.98
C TYR A 49 4.16 -7.67 -7.77
N PHE A 50 3.91 -8.35 -6.66
CA PHE A 50 4.49 -9.66 -6.38
C PHE A 50 3.53 -10.75 -6.83
N ALA A 51 4.01 -11.74 -7.59
CA ALA A 51 3.16 -12.84 -8.07
C ALA A 51 2.58 -13.67 -6.92
N LYS A 52 3.36 -13.84 -5.84
CA LYS A 52 3.01 -14.62 -4.64
C LYS A 52 3.35 -13.83 -3.37
N PRO A 53 2.59 -12.77 -3.05
CA PRO A 53 2.97 -11.76 -2.04
C PRO A 53 3.05 -12.33 -0.61
N GLY A 54 2.52 -13.53 -0.38
CA GLY A 54 2.63 -14.24 0.89
C GLY A 54 3.95 -14.98 1.13
N ARG A 55 4.81 -15.14 0.12
CA ARG A 55 6.14 -15.74 0.27
C ARG A 55 7.08 -14.77 0.97
N ASP A 56 8.09 -15.28 1.66
CA ASP A 56 9.09 -14.43 2.34
C ASP A 56 10.03 -13.73 1.34
N CYS A 57 10.22 -14.33 0.16
CA CYS A 57 11.02 -13.79 -0.94
C CYS A 57 10.29 -13.88 -2.29
N PRO A 58 9.25 -13.06 -2.51
CA PRO A 58 8.51 -13.10 -3.74
C PRO A 58 9.27 -12.42 -4.88
N CYS A 59 9.19 -13.01 -6.08
CA CYS A 59 9.60 -12.34 -7.31
C CYS A 59 8.56 -11.30 -7.72
N TRP A 60 8.99 -10.28 -8.47
CA TRP A 60 8.13 -9.19 -8.90
C TRP A 60 7.85 -9.21 -10.41
N LEU A 61 6.73 -8.60 -10.77
CA LEU A 61 6.26 -8.38 -12.13
C LEU A 61 5.86 -6.90 -12.28
N THR A 62 5.81 -6.44 -13.53
CA THR A 62 5.30 -5.11 -13.89
C THR A 62 3.90 -5.21 -14.47
N GLU A 63 3.13 -4.16 -14.26
CA GLU A 63 1.92 -3.88 -15.05
C GLU A 63 2.32 -3.49 -16.48
N ASN A 64 1.36 -3.47 -17.41
CA ASN A 64 1.66 -3.14 -18.81
C ASN A 64 2.07 -1.68 -18.93
N ASN A 65 2.89 -1.37 -19.94
CA ASN A 65 3.16 0.02 -20.27
C ASN A 65 1.83 0.71 -20.64
N GLY A 66 1.68 1.97 -20.23
CA GLY A 66 0.49 2.76 -20.52
C GLY A 66 -0.71 2.52 -19.59
N ASP A 67 -0.71 1.45 -18.78
CA ASP A 67 -1.78 1.20 -17.81
C ASP A 67 -1.98 2.42 -16.89
N GLN A 68 -3.24 2.82 -16.68
CA GLN A 68 -3.55 4.03 -15.93
C GLN A 68 -3.24 3.85 -14.44
N CYS A 69 -2.47 4.77 -13.89
CA CYS A 69 -2.04 4.74 -12.49
C CYS A 69 -2.15 6.11 -11.80
N TRP A 70 -1.97 6.10 -10.48
CA TRP A 70 -1.79 7.27 -9.64
C TRP A 70 -0.33 7.40 -9.21
N ASP A 71 0.27 8.55 -9.48
CA ASP A 71 1.62 8.87 -9.02
C ASP A 71 1.58 9.28 -7.54
N MET A 72 1.75 8.28 -6.69
CA MET A 72 1.67 8.42 -5.24
C MET A 72 2.86 9.19 -4.64
N TRP A 73 3.91 9.48 -5.41
CA TRP A 73 5.04 10.29 -4.90
C TRP A 73 4.60 11.72 -4.56
N HIS A 74 3.59 12.22 -5.25
CA HIS A 74 3.03 13.55 -5.11
C HIS A 74 1.74 13.61 -4.28
N ALA A 75 1.21 12.46 -3.85
CA ALA A 75 0.03 12.40 -2.99
C ALA A 75 0.31 13.04 -1.62
N GLN A 76 -0.72 13.63 -1.00
CA GLN A 76 -0.65 14.20 0.34
C GLN A 76 -0.67 13.12 1.42
N ASP A 77 -0.06 13.44 2.56
CA ASP A 77 -0.07 12.56 3.73
C ASP A 77 -1.45 12.55 4.41
N GLY A 78 -1.86 11.37 4.85
CA GLY A 78 -3.15 11.14 5.49
C GLY A 78 -3.13 9.99 6.48
N LYS A 79 -4.32 9.68 7.00
CA LYS A 79 -4.58 8.56 7.90
C LYS A 79 -5.84 7.82 7.49
N CYS A 80 -5.78 6.50 7.60
CA CYS A 80 -6.90 5.62 7.31
C CYS A 80 -7.99 5.79 8.36
N PHE A 81 -9.26 5.91 7.97
CA PHE A 81 -10.41 5.79 8.85
C PHE A 81 -11.58 5.18 8.11
N ARG A 82 -12.12 4.07 8.64
CA ARG A 82 -13.26 3.32 8.09
C ARG A 82 -13.11 2.98 6.61
N GLY A 83 -11.90 2.62 6.20
CA GLY A 83 -11.61 2.25 4.81
C GLY A 83 -11.55 3.45 3.86
N GLU A 84 -11.12 4.61 4.33
CA GLU A 84 -10.79 5.76 3.48
C GLU A 84 -9.51 6.43 3.99
N CYS A 85 -8.74 7.07 3.12
CA CYS A 85 -7.55 7.84 3.50
C CYS A 85 -7.92 9.32 3.60
N TYR A 86 -7.80 9.92 4.78
CA TYR A 86 -8.12 11.33 5.00
C TYR A 86 -6.88 12.12 5.36
N ASN A 87 -6.78 13.37 4.89
CA ASN A 87 -5.79 14.29 5.42
C ASN A 87 -5.91 14.44 6.95
N LYS A 88 -4.81 14.85 7.60
CA LYS A 88 -4.69 14.89 9.07
C LYS A 88 -5.79 15.71 9.76
N GLN A 89 -6.15 16.87 9.21
CA GLN A 89 -7.19 17.74 9.79
C GLN A 89 -8.56 17.06 9.75
N THR A 90 -8.89 16.45 8.61
CA THR A 90 -10.16 15.73 8.43
C THR A 90 -10.23 14.50 9.30
N TYR A 91 -9.16 13.71 9.35
CA TYR A 91 -9.05 12.56 10.25
C TYR A 91 -9.31 12.96 11.70
N ASN A 92 -8.57 13.95 12.22
CA ASN A 92 -8.71 14.39 13.62
C ASN A 92 -10.14 14.86 13.95
N ARG A 93 -10.80 15.55 13.01
CA ARG A 93 -12.19 15.97 13.16
C ARG A 93 -13.15 14.79 13.19
N LEU A 94 -12.97 13.82 12.30
CA LEU A 94 -13.83 12.63 12.22
C LEU A 94 -13.65 11.68 13.40
N THR A 95 -12.45 11.62 13.99
CA THR A 95 -12.15 10.67 15.07
C THR A 95 -12.28 11.23 16.48
N LYS A 96 -12.51 12.54 16.65
CA LYS A 96 -12.44 13.24 17.95
C LYS A 96 -13.20 12.53 19.07
N ASP A 97 -14.37 11.97 18.76
CA ASP A 97 -15.26 11.31 19.72
C ASP A 97 -15.77 9.96 19.16
N GLN A 98 -14.99 9.33 18.29
CA GLN A 98 -15.35 8.06 17.66
C GLN A 98 -14.43 6.95 18.15
N TRP A 99 -14.97 5.74 18.26
CA TRP A 99 -14.13 4.56 18.41
C TRP A 99 -13.34 4.30 17.13
N VAL A 100 -12.05 4.04 17.28
CA VAL A 100 -11.06 3.84 16.21
C VAL A 100 -10.64 2.38 16.24
N ASN A 101 -10.88 1.65 15.14
CA ASN A 101 -10.51 0.25 15.05
C ASN A 101 -9.07 0.11 14.52
N THR A 102 -8.12 -0.04 15.43
CA THR A 102 -6.69 -0.19 15.10
C THR A 102 -6.27 -1.63 14.82
N ALA A 103 -7.20 -2.60 14.87
CA ALA A 103 -6.90 -4.00 14.62
C ALA A 103 -6.83 -4.31 13.12
N SER A 104 -5.72 -4.94 12.69
CA SER A 104 -5.59 -5.47 11.33
C SER A 104 -6.50 -6.68 11.12
N GLN A 105 -7.15 -6.73 9.95
CA GLN A 105 -8.01 -7.87 9.58
C GLN A 105 -7.19 -9.14 9.32
N CYS A 106 -5.94 -8.98 8.88
CA CYS A 106 -4.99 -10.05 8.59
C CYS A 106 -3.55 -9.53 8.61
N GLY A 107 -2.56 -10.43 8.65
CA GLY A 107 -1.17 -10.04 8.41
C GLY A 107 -0.98 -9.52 6.98
N GLY A 108 -0.25 -8.41 6.81
CA GLY A 108 0.04 -7.82 5.51
C GLY A 108 0.99 -8.67 4.68
N ALA A 109 0.69 -8.79 3.39
CA ALA A 109 1.60 -9.38 2.42
C ALA A 109 2.70 -8.38 2.02
N HIS A 110 3.75 -8.86 1.36
CA HIS A 110 4.66 -7.96 0.65
C HIS A 110 3.91 -7.33 -0.52
N ASP A 111 3.96 -6.02 -0.65
CA ASP A 111 3.35 -5.30 -1.76
C ASP A 111 4.20 -4.09 -2.17
N TYR A 112 3.91 -3.52 -3.33
CA TYR A 112 4.53 -2.28 -3.81
C TYR A 112 3.65 -1.06 -3.46
N LEU A 113 2.82 -1.16 -2.40
CA LEU A 113 1.83 -0.15 -2.03
C LEU A 113 2.29 0.67 -0.83
N PHE A 114 3.57 1.01 -0.78
CA PHE A 114 4.11 1.93 0.22
C PHE A 114 5.41 2.57 -0.28
N ASN A 115 5.76 3.69 0.34
CA ASN A 115 7.11 4.26 0.29
C ASN A 115 7.50 4.76 1.68
N SER A 116 8.60 5.52 1.77
CA SER A 116 9.09 6.10 3.04
C SER A 116 8.10 7.03 3.75
N ARG A 117 7.07 7.54 3.04
CA ARG A 117 6.05 8.44 3.59
C ARG A 117 4.82 7.70 4.10
N GLY A 118 4.59 6.47 3.64
CA GLY A 118 3.48 5.64 4.09
C GLY A 118 2.90 4.75 3.01
N ALA A 119 1.77 4.13 3.33
CA ALA A 119 1.05 3.26 2.42
C ALA A 119 0.33 4.02 1.31
N PHE A 120 0.18 3.43 0.14
CA PHE A 120 -0.59 4.00 -0.96
C PHE A 120 -2.08 3.71 -0.74
N GLY A 121 -2.85 4.74 -0.38
CA GLY A 121 -4.25 4.60 -0.01
C GLY A 121 -4.48 3.79 1.27
N TYR A 122 -5.66 3.20 1.36
CA TYR A 122 -6.17 2.57 2.59
C TYR A 122 -6.36 1.06 2.50
N LYS A 123 -5.93 0.42 1.41
CA LYS A 123 -6.08 -1.02 1.18
C LYS A 123 -4.72 -1.73 1.20
N TYR A 124 -4.74 -3.03 1.48
CA TYR A 124 -3.58 -3.92 1.36
C TYR A 124 -4.02 -5.37 1.08
N TYR A 125 -3.08 -6.21 0.66
CA TYR A 125 -3.32 -7.64 0.46
C TYR A 125 -3.02 -8.44 1.73
N CYS A 126 -3.88 -9.40 2.06
CA CYS A 126 -3.57 -10.37 3.12
C CYS A 126 -2.42 -11.32 2.74
N LYS A 127 -1.52 -11.62 3.68
CA LYS A 127 -0.39 -12.55 3.48
C LYS A 127 -0.86 -13.95 3.12
N ARG A 128 -1.97 -14.42 3.70
CA ARG A 128 -2.52 -15.76 3.43
C ARG A 128 -3.36 -15.77 2.16
N LYS A 129 -3.31 -16.87 1.41
CA LYS A 129 -4.21 -17.11 0.28
C LYS A 129 -5.67 -17.04 0.76
N PRO A 130 -6.60 -16.47 -0.03
CA PRO A 130 -6.45 -16.07 -1.43
C PRO A 130 -5.93 -14.63 -1.63
N HIS A 131 -5.19 -14.06 -0.67
CA HIS A 131 -4.64 -12.70 -0.74
C HIS A 131 -5.72 -11.62 -0.89
N THR A 132 -6.83 -11.79 -0.16
CA THR A 132 -7.96 -10.85 -0.18
C THR A 132 -7.49 -9.42 0.08
N ILE A 133 -8.09 -8.49 -0.66
CA ILE A 133 -7.89 -7.06 -0.45
C ILE A 133 -8.76 -6.63 0.73
N VAL A 134 -8.14 -6.04 1.74
CA VAL A 134 -8.81 -5.56 2.95
C VAL A 134 -8.40 -4.12 3.26
N ASN A 135 -9.17 -3.47 4.13
CA ASN A 135 -8.87 -2.13 4.59
C ASN A 135 -7.77 -2.17 5.66
N ARG A 136 -6.85 -1.21 5.59
CA ARG A 136 -5.88 -0.91 6.63
C ARG A 136 -6.62 -0.46 7.90
N PRO A 137 -6.05 -0.73 9.09
CA PRO A 137 -6.65 -0.28 10.34
C PRO A 137 -6.78 1.23 10.40
N ASP A 138 -7.71 1.69 11.23
CA ASP A 138 -7.87 3.11 11.48
C ASP A 138 -6.59 3.68 12.13
N GLY A 139 -6.24 4.91 11.76
CA GLY A 139 -5.05 5.62 12.22
C GLY A 139 -3.76 5.24 11.48
N HIS A 140 -3.78 4.22 10.62
CA HIS A 140 -2.62 3.85 9.79
C HIS A 140 -2.24 4.98 8.83
N GLN A 141 -0.94 5.28 8.73
CA GLN A 141 -0.42 6.31 7.83
C GLN A 141 -0.64 5.92 6.37
N CYS A 142 -1.22 6.82 5.59
CA CYS A 142 -1.46 6.61 4.16
C CYS A 142 -1.10 7.85 3.35
N LEU A 143 -0.95 7.66 2.05
CA LEU A 143 -0.90 8.69 1.03
C LEU A 143 -2.26 8.71 0.32
N ASP A 144 -2.90 9.87 0.28
CA ASP A 144 -4.26 10.03 -0.24
C ASP A 144 -4.28 10.01 -1.79
N PRO A 145 -4.79 8.94 -2.43
CA PRO A 145 -4.81 8.84 -3.88
C PRO A 145 -5.70 9.90 -4.55
N ALA A 146 -6.65 10.50 -3.84
CA ALA A 146 -7.48 11.58 -4.37
C ALA A 146 -6.67 12.85 -4.69
N THR A 147 -5.49 12.97 -4.10
CA THR A 147 -4.57 14.10 -4.27
C THR A 147 -3.35 13.77 -5.14
N ALA A 148 -3.25 12.53 -5.63
CA ALA A 148 -2.17 12.08 -6.50
C ALA A 148 -2.34 12.62 -7.93
N TYR A 149 -1.24 12.74 -8.67
CA TYR A 149 -1.30 13.06 -10.09
C TYR A 149 -1.66 11.82 -10.92
N PRO A 150 -2.50 11.94 -11.96
CA PRO A 150 -2.75 10.84 -12.87
C PRO A 150 -1.50 10.57 -13.74
N GLY A 151 -1.20 9.30 -13.95
CA GLY A 151 -0.06 8.87 -14.76
C GLY A 151 -0.34 7.61 -15.57
N GLY A 152 0.72 7.09 -16.18
CA GLY A 152 0.76 5.81 -16.86
C GLY A 152 1.94 4.97 -16.37
N CYS A 153 1.77 3.65 -16.38
CA CYS A 153 2.82 2.72 -15.99
C CYS A 153 3.95 2.67 -17.04
N TYR A 154 5.20 2.70 -16.59
CA TYR A 154 6.38 2.45 -17.41
C TYR A 154 7.53 1.92 -16.56
N GLY A 155 8.07 0.76 -16.95
CA GLY A 155 9.20 0.13 -16.25
C GLY A 155 8.91 -0.14 -14.76
N GLY A 156 7.69 -0.57 -14.44
CA GLY A 156 7.27 -0.90 -13.08
C GLY A 156 6.91 0.30 -12.17
N ASN A 157 7.01 1.53 -12.68
CA ASN A 157 6.71 2.75 -11.93
C ASN A 157 5.58 3.53 -12.59
N CYS A 158 4.86 4.34 -11.80
CA CYS A 158 3.88 5.27 -12.32
C CYS A 158 4.55 6.59 -12.68
N HIS A 159 4.41 7.04 -13.93
CA HIS A 159 4.99 8.30 -14.39
C HIS A 159 3.89 9.29 -14.72
N MET A 160 3.95 10.47 -14.10
CA MET A 160 3.03 11.56 -14.36
C MET A 160 3.00 11.89 -15.86
N ASN A 161 1.79 12.01 -16.43
CA ASN A 161 1.56 12.30 -17.85
C ASN A 161 2.11 11.28 -18.87
N TYR A 162 2.62 10.12 -18.44
CA TYR A 162 2.96 9.06 -19.39
C TYR A 162 1.70 8.53 -20.06
N ARG A 163 1.70 8.52 -21.38
CA ARG A 163 0.73 7.84 -22.24
C ARG A 163 1.56 7.06 -23.24
N GLU A 164 1.29 5.77 -23.36
CA GLU A 164 1.89 4.98 -24.43
C GLU A 164 1.49 5.63 -25.76
N LYS A 165 2.47 5.84 -26.64
CA LYS A 165 2.19 6.33 -27.99
C LYS A 165 1.77 5.12 -28.80
N ASP A 166 0.54 5.15 -29.31
CA ASP A 166 0.00 4.17 -30.26
C ASP A 166 0.93 3.97 -31.47
#